data_AF-A0A259DNA2-F1
#
_entry.id   AF-A0A259DNA2-F1
#
_cell.length_a   1.000
_cell.length_b   1.000
_cell.length_c   1.000
_cell.angle_alpha   90.00
_cell.angle_beta   90.00
_cell.angle_gamma   90.00
#
_symmetry.space_group_name_H-M   'P 1'
#
loop_
_entity.id
_entity.type
_entity.pdbx_description
1 polymer ?
#
loop_
_entity_poly.entity_id
_entity_poly.type
_entity_poly.pdbx_seq_one_letter_code
_entity_poly.pdbx_strand_id
1 'polypeptide(L)'
;MSKLNVTFLTSTEQVEGQFDYAVPLLEPVITQAARGEFTVEDLRRLNLDGRAITAIIRKGVEPVMAMVFEFVHYPQQLAVNIMALGGVELDGVVHEFWETFRAWCKEAGATNIEAACSPAMARMLSRYEFKTTYQVVRAAL
;
A
#
# COMPACT_ATOMS: atom_id res chain seq x y z
N MET A 1 -21.80 9.60 -9.90
CA MET A 1 -20.42 9.17 -9.57
C MET A 1 -20.47 7.69 -9.21
N SER A 2 -19.64 6.85 -9.82
CA SER A 2 -19.52 5.44 -9.47
C SER A 2 -18.87 5.33 -8.08
N LYS A 3 -19.49 4.56 -7.16
CA LYS A 3 -18.98 4.33 -5.80
C LYS A 3 -17.63 3.61 -5.83
N LEU A 4 -16.69 4.05 -5.01
CA LEU A 4 -15.44 3.33 -4.78
C LEU A 4 -15.65 2.16 -3.82
N ASN A 5 -14.98 1.04 -4.09
CA ASN A 5 -14.97 -0.12 -3.22
C ASN A 5 -13.51 -0.49 -2.91
N VAL A 6 -13.19 -0.64 -1.62
CA VAL A 6 -11.86 -1.03 -1.15
C VAL A 6 -11.97 -2.43 -0.54
N THR A 7 -11.23 -3.37 -1.10
CA THR A 7 -11.11 -4.74 -0.56
C THR A 7 -9.71 -4.93 0.02
N PHE A 8 -9.62 -5.26 1.30
CA PHE A 8 -8.39 -5.71 1.95
C PHE A 8 -8.32 -7.23 1.91
N LEU A 9 -7.24 -7.78 1.34
CA LEU A 9 -7.03 -9.23 1.28
C LEU A 9 -6.42 -9.69 2.61
N THR A 10 -7.26 -10.22 3.50
CA THR A 10 -6.93 -10.59 4.90
C THR A 10 -6.98 -12.09 5.16
N SER A 11 -7.34 -12.89 4.15
CA SER A 11 -7.34 -14.35 4.22
C SER A 11 -6.68 -14.98 2.99
N THR A 12 -6.18 -16.20 3.13
CA THR A 12 -5.60 -16.99 2.03
C THR A 12 -6.56 -17.09 0.85
N GLU A 13 -7.83 -17.38 1.09
CA GLU A 13 -8.87 -17.45 0.04
C GLU A 13 -9.01 -16.14 -0.74
N GLN A 14 -8.98 -15.00 -0.04
CA GLN A 14 -9.03 -13.69 -0.69
C GLN A 14 -7.78 -13.41 -1.53
N VAL A 15 -6.60 -13.79 -1.02
CA VAL A 15 -5.34 -13.63 -1.74
C VAL A 15 -5.32 -14.49 -3.01
N GLU A 16 -5.63 -15.78 -2.89
CA GLU A 16 -5.68 -16.71 -4.02
C GLU A 16 -6.71 -16.30 -5.08
N GLY A 17 -7.87 -15.79 -4.64
CA GLY A 17 -8.95 -15.40 -5.56
C GLY A 17 -8.82 -14.02 -6.19
N GLN A 18 -8.04 -13.10 -5.61
CA GLN A 18 -8.09 -11.69 -6.00
C GLN A 18 -6.74 -10.98 -6.20
N PHE A 19 -5.61 -11.54 -5.73
CA PHE A 19 -4.32 -10.84 -5.81
C PHE A 19 -3.92 -10.49 -7.25
N ASP A 20 -4.30 -11.33 -8.23
CA ASP A 20 -3.96 -11.13 -9.64
C ASP A 20 -4.51 -9.82 -10.23
N TYR A 21 -5.61 -9.29 -9.67
CA TYR A 21 -6.13 -7.97 -10.08
C TYR A 21 -5.23 -6.81 -9.66
N ALA A 22 -4.38 -6.99 -8.64
CA ALA A 22 -3.44 -5.97 -8.17
C ALA A 22 -2.17 -5.92 -9.02
N VAL A 23 -1.75 -7.06 -9.59
CA VAL A 23 -0.48 -7.21 -10.31
C VAL A 23 -0.23 -6.13 -11.37
N PRO A 24 -1.12 -5.89 -12.36
CA PRO A 24 -0.87 -4.88 -13.39
C PRO A 24 -0.78 -3.46 -12.83
N LEU A 25 -1.40 -3.19 -11.68
CA LEU A 25 -1.38 -1.89 -11.02
C LEU A 25 -0.08 -1.69 -10.21
N LEU A 26 0.49 -2.78 -9.67
CA LEU A 26 1.73 -2.77 -8.88
C LEU A 26 3.00 -2.90 -9.73
N GLU A 27 2.91 -3.46 -10.93
CA GLU A 27 4.06 -3.66 -11.82
C GLU A 27 4.94 -2.40 -12.02
N PRO A 28 4.37 -1.18 -12.20
CA PRO A 28 5.19 0.03 -12.36
C PRO A 28 6.03 0.37 -11.14
N VAL A 29 5.49 0.22 -9.92
CA VAL A 29 6.25 0.52 -8.69
C VAL A 29 7.34 -0.54 -8.48
N ILE A 30 7.04 -1.82 -8.74
CA ILE A 30 7.99 -2.93 -8.63
C ILE A 30 9.19 -2.72 -9.58
N THR A 31 8.92 -2.40 -10.84
CA THR A 31 9.96 -2.34 -11.87
C THR A 31 10.74 -1.02 -11.90
N GLN A 32 10.11 0.09 -11.49
CA GLN A 32 10.70 1.44 -11.68
C GLN A 32 11.12 2.11 -10.38
N ALA A 33 10.49 1.76 -9.24
CA ALA A 33 10.65 2.51 -7.99
C ALA A 33 11.20 1.67 -6.83
N ALA A 34 10.86 0.39 -6.74
CA ALA A 34 11.21 -0.50 -5.62
C ALA A 34 12.69 -0.91 -5.57
N ARG A 35 13.53 -0.49 -6.53
CA ARG A 35 15.00 -0.72 -6.53
C ARG A 35 15.42 -2.19 -6.28
N GLY A 36 14.60 -3.16 -6.69
CA GLY A 36 14.87 -4.59 -6.49
C GLY A 36 14.58 -5.10 -5.07
N GLU A 37 13.82 -4.37 -4.27
CA GLU A 37 13.46 -4.74 -2.88
C GLU A 37 12.51 -5.95 -2.81
N PHE A 38 11.65 -6.11 -3.82
CA PHE A 38 10.67 -7.20 -3.89
C PHE A 38 10.22 -7.45 -5.32
N THR A 39 9.74 -8.66 -5.58
CA THR A 39 9.03 -9.06 -6.80
C THR A 39 7.52 -9.21 -6.54
N VAL A 40 6.72 -9.37 -7.59
CA VAL A 40 5.29 -9.71 -7.47
C VAL A 40 5.10 -10.99 -6.63
N GLU A 41 5.95 -11.99 -6.84
CA GLU A 41 5.88 -13.26 -6.12
C GLU A 41 6.23 -13.11 -4.64
N ASP A 42 7.20 -12.24 -4.31
CA ASP A 42 7.49 -11.90 -2.91
C ASP A 42 6.29 -11.26 -2.23
N LEU A 43 5.62 -10.31 -2.90
CA LEU A 43 4.42 -9.65 -2.35
C LEU A 43 3.26 -10.64 -2.17
N ARG A 44 3.07 -11.58 -3.11
CA ARG A 44 2.05 -12.64 -2.98
C ARG A 44 2.36 -13.54 -1.80
N ARG A 45 3.60 -14.02 -1.69
CA ARG A 45 4.04 -14.86 -0.57
C ARG A 45 3.87 -14.16 0.77
N LEU A 46 4.26 -12.89 0.87
CA LEU A 46 4.05 -12.09 2.08
C LEU A 46 2.56 -11.97 2.44
N ASN A 47 1.66 -11.85 1.46
CA ASN A 47 0.22 -11.86 1.69
C ASN A 47 -0.27 -13.22 2.22
N LEU A 48 0.16 -14.32 1.59
CA LEU A 48 -0.21 -15.67 2.02
C LEU A 48 0.31 -16.01 3.43
N ASP A 49 1.50 -15.51 3.77
CA ASP A 49 2.13 -15.67 5.08
C ASP A 49 1.53 -14.73 6.14
N GLY A 50 0.58 -13.86 5.78
CA GLY A 50 -0.01 -12.86 6.68
C GLY A 50 0.96 -11.76 7.11
N ARG A 51 2.08 -11.59 6.40
CA ARG A 51 3.12 -10.59 6.67
C ARG A 51 2.88 -9.27 5.97
N ALA A 52 2.11 -9.27 4.90
CA ALA A 52 1.64 -8.08 4.20
C ALA A 52 0.15 -8.22 3.86
N ILE A 53 -0.51 -7.10 3.57
CA ILE A 53 -1.90 -7.05 3.13
C ILE A 53 -1.95 -6.22 1.85
N THR A 54 -2.64 -6.75 0.85
CA THR A 54 -2.97 -6.03 -0.39
C THR A 54 -4.36 -5.43 -0.27
N ALA A 55 -4.47 -4.12 -0.52
CA ALA A 55 -5.73 -3.44 -0.78
C ALA A 55 -5.94 -3.29 -2.29
N ILE A 56 -7.13 -3.63 -2.78
CA ILE A 56 -7.57 -3.40 -4.16
C ILE A 56 -8.70 -2.40 -4.14
N ILE A 57 -8.52 -1.30 -4.87
CA ILE A 57 -9.50 -0.23 -5.00
C ILE A 57 -10.17 -0.36 -6.36
N ARG A 58 -11.49 -0.44 -6.36
CA ARG A 58 -12.31 -0.58 -7.57
C ARG A 58 -13.25 0.58 -7.77
N LYS A 59 -13.44 0.95 -9.04
CA LYS A 59 -14.48 1.88 -9.50
C LYS A 59 -15.57 1.05 -10.18
N GLY A 60 -16.61 0.70 -9.43
CA GLY A 60 -17.52 -0.38 -9.83
C GLY A 60 -16.80 -1.72 -9.76
N VAL A 61 -16.62 -2.41 -10.90
CA VAL A 61 -15.91 -3.69 -10.99
C VAL A 61 -14.43 -3.54 -11.37
N GLU A 62 -14.06 -2.41 -11.97
CA GLU A 62 -12.74 -2.20 -12.53
C GLU A 62 -11.71 -1.86 -11.43
N PRO A 63 -10.60 -2.61 -11.30
CA PRO A 63 -9.52 -2.28 -10.38
C PRO A 63 -8.73 -1.09 -10.90
N VAL A 64 -8.70 0.00 -10.14
CA VAL A 64 -8.05 1.26 -10.54
C VAL A 64 -6.76 1.54 -9.77
N MET A 65 -6.62 0.94 -8.58
CA MET A 65 -5.46 1.13 -7.72
C MET A 65 -5.25 -0.07 -6.81
N ALA A 66 -3.99 -0.33 -6.47
CA ALA A 66 -3.60 -1.35 -5.53
C ALA A 66 -2.51 -0.82 -4.60
N MET A 67 -2.53 -1.31 -3.37
CA MET A 67 -1.55 -0.95 -2.35
C MET A 67 -1.17 -2.21 -1.57
N VAL A 68 0.13 -2.42 -1.34
CA VAL A 68 0.63 -3.46 -0.44
C VAL A 68 1.28 -2.79 0.76
N PHE A 69 0.91 -3.22 1.94
CA PHE A 69 1.42 -2.67 3.20
C PHE A 69 1.66 -3.77 4.22
N GLU A 70 2.52 -3.48 5.20
CA GLU A 70 2.87 -4.37 6.31
C GLU A 70 2.79 -3.64 7.64
N PHE A 71 2.73 -4.40 8.74
CA PHE A 71 2.79 -3.85 10.09
C PHE A 71 4.23 -3.82 10.60
N VAL A 72 4.71 -2.64 10.99
CA VAL A 72 6.02 -2.44 11.62
C VAL A 72 5.82 -2.20 13.11
N HIS A 73 6.42 -3.07 13.92
CA HIS A 73 6.27 -3.05 15.37
C HIS A 73 7.48 -2.36 16.01
N TYR A 74 7.32 -1.10 16.39
CA TYR A 74 8.26 -0.40 17.25
C TYR A 74 7.91 -0.68 18.72
N PRO A 75 8.87 -0.56 19.66
CA PRO A 75 8.60 -0.87 21.08
C PRO A 75 7.44 -0.10 21.73
N GLN A 76 7.06 1.05 21.18
CA GLN A 76 6.01 1.94 21.72
C GLN A 76 4.95 2.32 20.69
N GLN A 77 5.05 1.83 19.45
CA GLN A 77 4.20 2.24 18.33
C GLN A 77 3.98 1.10 17.34
N LEU A 78 2.76 1.01 16.80
CA LEU A 78 2.45 0.18 15.65
C LEU A 78 2.31 1.08 14.43
N ALA A 79 3.19 0.89 13.45
CA ALA A 79 3.12 1.59 12.18
C ALA A 79 2.62 0.66 11.07
N VAL A 80 1.98 1.25 10.05
CA VAL A 80 1.67 0.59 8.80
C VAL A 80 2.60 1.13 7.72
N ASN A 81 3.51 0.30 7.23
CA ASN A 81 4.44 0.67 6.16
C ASN A 81 3.84 0.33 4.80
N ILE A 82 3.64 1.34 3.96
CA ILE A 82 3.23 1.16 2.56
C ILE A 82 4.46 0.75 1.75
N MET A 83 4.50 -0.52 1.35
CA MET A 83 5.60 -1.09 0.57
C MET A 83 5.46 -0.74 -0.91
N ALA A 84 4.22 -0.81 -1.43
CA ALA A 84 3.93 -0.58 -2.84
C ALA A 84 2.59 0.14 -3.00
N LEU A 85 2.53 1.13 -3.88
CA LEU A 85 1.31 1.82 -4.27
C LEU A 85 1.37 2.08 -5.77
N GLY A 86 0.33 1.67 -6.50
CA GLY A 86 0.26 1.84 -7.94
C GLY A 86 -1.18 1.84 -8.46
N GLY A 87 -1.37 2.40 -9.65
CA GLY A 87 -2.68 2.59 -10.26
C GLY A 87 -2.83 3.94 -10.96
N VAL A 88 -4.06 4.23 -11.39
CA VAL A 88 -4.44 5.42 -12.13
C VAL A 88 -5.38 6.31 -11.30
N GLU A 89 -5.52 7.60 -11.68
CA GLU A 89 -6.43 8.57 -11.05
C GLU A 89 -6.15 8.90 -9.57
N LEU A 90 -4.88 9.15 -9.21
CA LEU A 90 -4.48 9.50 -7.84
C LEU A 90 -5.17 10.78 -7.29
N ASP A 91 -5.60 11.72 -8.13
CA ASP A 91 -6.07 13.02 -7.63
C ASP A 91 -7.55 13.03 -7.19
N GLY A 92 -8.36 12.02 -7.54
CA GLY A 92 -9.78 11.93 -7.18
C GLY A 92 -10.15 10.70 -6.36
N VAL A 93 -9.58 9.54 -6.71
CA VAL A 93 -9.85 8.26 -6.03
C VAL A 93 -9.19 8.22 -4.66
N VAL A 94 -8.06 8.91 -4.49
CA VAL A 94 -7.23 8.72 -3.30
C VAL A 94 -7.83 9.32 -2.07
N HIS A 95 -8.61 10.42 -2.12
CA HIS A 95 -9.11 11.01 -0.88
C HIS A 95 -10.09 10.09 -0.13
N GLU A 96 -11.12 9.54 -0.81
CA GLU A 96 -12.08 8.61 -0.20
C GLU A 96 -11.41 7.29 0.22
N PHE A 97 -10.53 6.76 -0.63
CA PHE A 97 -9.72 5.60 -0.30
C PHE A 97 -8.86 5.85 0.94
N TRP A 98 -8.23 7.02 1.03
CA TRP A 98 -7.29 7.35 2.09
C TRP A 98 -7.98 7.46 3.44
N GLU A 99 -9.18 8.04 3.51
CA GLU A 99 -9.98 8.02 4.74
C GLU A 99 -10.34 6.61 5.17
N THR A 100 -10.76 5.76 4.22
CA THR A 100 -11.09 4.36 4.48
C THR A 100 -9.89 3.60 5.01
N PHE A 101 -8.72 3.79 4.38
CA PHE A 101 -7.48 3.14 4.81
C PHE A 101 -7.02 3.64 6.19
N ARG A 102 -7.12 4.94 6.47
CA ARG A 102 -6.80 5.50 7.80
C ARG A 102 -7.71 4.94 8.88
N ALA A 103 -9.01 4.80 8.61
CA ALA A 103 -9.95 4.18 9.54
C ALA A 103 -9.57 2.72 9.80
N TRP A 104 -9.30 1.95 8.74
CA TRP A 104 -8.85 0.56 8.85
C TRP A 104 -7.56 0.42 9.68
N CYS A 105 -6.56 1.27 9.44
CA CYS A 105 -5.31 1.27 10.22
C CYS A 105 -5.56 1.56 11.71
N LYS A 106 -6.44 2.52 12.02
CA LYS A 106 -6.81 2.85 13.41
C LYS A 106 -7.52 1.69 14.11
N GLU A 107 -8.43 1.01 13.41
CA GLU A 107 -9.11 -0.18 13.92
C GLU A 107 -8.14 -1.34 14.19
N ALA A 108 -7.09 -1.47 13.37
CA ALA A 108 -5.99 -2.41 13.59
C ALA A 108 -5.03 -1.99 14.74
N GLY A 109 -5.25 -0.83 15.37
CA GLY A 109 -4.44 -0.32 16.49
C GLY A 109 -3.17 0.43 16.06
N ALA A 110 -3.01 0.72 14.77
CA ALA A 110 -1.85 1.48 14.30
C ALA A 110 -1.95 2.96 14.69
N THR A 111 -0.82 3.54 15.09
CA THR A 111 -0.72 4.96 15.45
C THR A 111 -0.20 5.81 14.30
N ASN A 112 0.48 5.19 13.33
CA ASN A 112 1.16 5.87 12.24
C ASN A 112 1.06 5.08 10.93
N ILE A 113 1.08 5.80 9.81
CA ILE A 113 1.31 5.23 8.48
C ILE A 113 2.62 5.82 7.96
N GLU A 114 3.47 4.97 7.40
CA GLU A 114 4.79 5.34 6.90
C GLU A 114 5.05 4.78 5.51
N ALA A 115 6.05 5.34 4.83
CA ALA A 115 6.50 4.87 3.53
C ALA A 115 7.95 5.33 3.28
N ALA A 116 8.78 4.45 2.74
CA ALA A 116 10.07 4.80 2.15
C ALA A 116 9.85 5.15 0.67
N CYS A 117 10.03 6.42 0.27
CA CYS A 117 9.73 6.83 -1.10
C CYS A 117 10.64 7.94 -1.63
N SER A 118 10.55 8.18 -2.95
CA SER A 118 11.30 9.27 -3.59
C SER A 118 10.81 10.65 -3.12
N PRO A 119 11.63 11.72 -3.23
CA PRO A 119 11.19 13.07 -2.89
C PRO A 119 9.94 13.53 -3.66
N ALA A 120 9.75 13.05 -4.89
CA ALA A 120 8.56 13.34 -5.68
C ALA A 120 7.31 12.69 -5.08
N MET A 121 7.41 11.43 -4.66
CA MET A 121 6.33 10.73 -3.99
C MET A 121 6.02 11.34 -2.62
N ALA A 122 7.04 11.73 -1.83
CA ALA A 122 6.84 12.41 -0.56
C ALA A 122 6.04 13.73 -0.70
N ARG A 123 6.29 14.50 -1.77
CA ARG A 123 5.48 15.70 -2.09
C ARG A 123 4.06 15.38 -2.51
N MET A 124 3.82 14.23 -3.14
CA MET A 124 2.46 13.78 -3.44
C MET A 124 1.74 13.39 -2.14
N LEU A 125 2.39 12.59 -1.30
CA LEU A 125 1.85 12.11 -0.03
C LEU A 125 1.59 13.23 0.98
N SER A 126 2.27 14.38 0.91
CA SER A 126 2.00 15.51 1.80
C SER A 126 0.58 16.09 1.66
N ARG A 127 -0.12 15.80 0.54
CA ARG A 127 -1.55 16.12 0.37
C ARG A 127 -2.46 15.28 1.27
N TYR A 128 -1.93 14.17 1.80
CA TYR A 128 -2.60 13.18 2.63
C TYR A 128 -2.06 13.16 4.06
N GLU A 129 -1.55 14.33 4.51
CA GLU A 129 -1.02 14.58 5.87
C GLU A 129 0.28 13.86 6.23
N PHE A 130 0.93 13.19 5.28
CA PHE A 130 2.29 12.69 5.50
C PHE A 130 3.26 13.86 5.71
N LYS A 131 4.18 13.67 6.65
CA LYS A 131 5.29 14.57 6.91
C LYS A 131 6.59 13.78 6.83
N THR A 132 7.58 14.34 6.13
CA THR A 132 8.93 13.78 6.17
C THR A 132 9.44 13.81 7.61
N THR A 133 9.70 12.63 8.17
CA THR A 133 10.15 12.48 9.56
C THR A 133 11.63 12.14 9.62
N TYR A 134 12.06 11.13 8.85
CA TYR A 134 13.47 10.71 8.74
C TYR A 134 13.85 10.45 7.28
N GLN A 135 15.15 10.33 7.04
CA GLN A 135 15.70 9.87 5.75
C GLN A 135 15.99 8.37 5.82
N VAL A 136 15.69 7.66 4.73
CA VAL A 136 16.12 6.27 4.56
C VAL A 136 17.56 6.27 4.07
N VAL A 137 18.46 5.64 4.82
CA VAL A 137 19.88 5.50 4.49
C VAL A 137 20.23 4.03 4.35
N ARG A 138 21.10 3.68 3.40
CA ARG A 138 21.56 2.31 3.15
C ARG A 138 23.07 2.30 2.96
N ALA A 139 23.74 1.32 3.56
CA ALA A 139 25.12 0.99 3.24
C ALA A 139 25.12 -0.20 2.28
N ALA A 140 25.92 -0.13 1.20
CA ALA A 140 26.15 -1.30 0.37
C ALA A 140 27.00 -2.32 1.15
N LEU A 141 26.71 -3.60 0.96
CA LEU A 141 27.46 -4.73 1.50
C LEU A 141 28.38 -5.31 0.43
#